data_AF-A0A7C7S032-F1
#
_entry.id   AF-A0A7C7S032-F1
#
_cell.length_a   1.000
_cell.length_b   1.000
_cell.length_c   1.000
_cell.angle_alpha   90.00
_cell.angle_beta   90.00
_cell.angle_gamma   90.00
#
_symmetry.space_group_name_H-M   'P 1'
#
loop_
_entity.id
_entity.type
_entity.pdbx_description
1 polymer ?
#
loop_
_entity_poly.entity_id
_entity_poly.type
_entity_poly.pdbx_seq_one_letter_code
_entity_poly.pdbx_strand_id
1 'polypeptide(L)'
;TFAAYESGEKSPSLPSIENLAIYLNIPVDFFLGRAPLPGVQAGPPALDTLDSLLSLRNRIVSALLRKMRLESGITLDELSRYVEVSPEQLQAYETGQYPIPLPKLEMICLALNVSIRDFLDTSGPVGRWNQQQKAVNAFLELPPEMQQFISQPVNLPYLNLAQRLSEMSVDRLRNVAEGLLEITL
;
A
#
# COMPACT_ATOMS: atom_id res chain seq x y z
N THR A 1 -12.92 -12.57 18.12
CA THR A 1 -12.47 -12.31 16.73
C THR A 1 -11.02 -12.68 16.54
N PHE A 2 -10.06 -12.12 17.29
CA PHE A 2 -8.63 -12.48 17.14
C PHE A 2 -8.33 -13.95 17.45
N ALA A 3 -8.90 -14.52 18.52
CA ALA A 3 -8.73 -15.95 18.82
C ALA A 3 -9.19 -16.87 17.66
N ALA A 4 -10.23 -16.47 16.90
CA ALA A 4 -10.69 -17.22 15.73
C ALA A 4 -9.75 -17.06 14.52
N TYR A 5 -9.00 -15.96 14.45
CA TYR A 5 -7.92 -15.79 13.46
C TYR A 5 -6.71 -16.65 13.84
N GLU A 6 -6.34 -16.65 15.12
CA GLU A 6 -5.21 -17.42 15.66
C GLU A 6 -5.45 -18.94 15.57
N SER A 7 -6.69 -19.39 15.77
CA SER A 7 -7.08 -20.80 15.62
C SER A 7 -7.27 -21.24 14.17
N GLY A 8 -7.33 -20.29 13.22
CA GLY A 8 -7.62 -20.54 11.81
C GLY A 8 -9.11 -20.79 11.50
N GLU A 9 -10.00 -20.66 12.47
CA GLU A 9 -11.45 -20.81 12.27
C GLU A 9 -12.01 -19.74 11.32
N LYS A 10 -11.44 -18.53 11.35
CA LYS A 10 -11.82 -17.42 10.47
C LYS A 10 -10.58 -16.77 9.89
N SER A 11 -10.65 -16.33 8.63
CA SER A 11 -9.60 -15.50 8.05
C SER A 11 -9.97 -14.02 8.13
N PRO A 12 -9.02 -13.12 8.45
CA PRO A 12 -9.23 -11.68 8.42
C PRO A 12 -9.46 -11.20 6.97
N SER A 13 -10.18 -10.08 6.82
CA SER A 13 -10.24 -9.36 5.53
C SER A 13 -8.98 -8.52 5.32
N LEU A 14 -8.71 -8.12 4.07
CA LEU A 14 -7.59 -7.20 3.79
C LEU A 14 -7.65 -5.92 4.66
N PRO A 15 -8.79 -5.23 4.81
CA PRO A 15 -8.90 -4.09 5.74
C PRO A 15 -8.63 -4.44 7.21
N SER A 16 -8.94 -5.67 7.63
CA SER A 16 -8.62 -6.12 9.00
C SER A 16 -7.11 -6.31 9.18
N ILE A 17 -6.43 -6.84 8.16
CA ILE A 17 -4.96 -6.96 8.11
C ILE A 17 -4.30 -5.58 8.08
N GLU A 18 -4.83 -4.64 7.30
CA GLU A 18 -4.41 -3.24 7.27
C GLU A 18 -4.44 -2.59 8.66
N ASN A 19 -5.52 -2.82 9.43
CA ASN A 19 -5.62 -2.35 10.82
C ASN A 19 -4.62 -3.05 11.76
N LEU A 20 -4.43 -4.36 11.60
CA LEU A 20 -3.43 -5.11 12.36
C LEU A 20 -2.01 -4.63 12.09
N ALA A 21 -1.70 -4.28 10.84
CA ALA A 21 -0.43 -3.72 10.42
C ALA A 21 -0.11 -2.42 11.17
N ILE A 22 -1.09 -1.52 11.30
CA ILE A 22 -0.95 -0.31 12.12
C ILE A 22 -0.77 -0.66 13.59
N TYR A 23 -1.66 -1.51 14.14
CA TYR A 23 -1.67 -1.83 15.57
C TYR A 23 -0.36 -2.47 16.03
N LEU A 24 0.16 -3.40 15.24
CA LEU A 24 1.41 -4.12 15.52
C LEU A 24 2.64 -3.36 15.02
N ASN A 25 2.44 -2.26 14.29
CA ASN A 25 3.49 -1.47 13.68
C ASN A 25 4.41 -2.34 12.79
N ILE A 26 3.77 -3.12 11.92
CA ILE A 26 4.41 -4.03 10.96
C ILE A 26 3.87 -3.69 9.56
N PRO A 27 4.70 -3.51 8.53
CA PRO A 27 4.24 -3.23 7.17
C PRO A 27 3.23 -4.26 6.68
N VAL A 28 2.18 -3.81 5.98
CA VAL A 28 1.14 -4.70 5.45
C VAL A 28 1.73 -5.78 4.51
N ASP A 29 2.82 -5.45 3.80
CA ASP A 29 3.53 -6.37 2.90
C ASP A 29 4.10 -7.61 3.64
N PHE A 30 4.40 -7.50 4.94
CA PHE A 30 4.80 -8.65 5.76
C PHE A 30 3.66 -9.67 5.90
N PHE A 31 2.44 -9.20 6.21
CA PHE A 31 1.27 -10.07 6.35
C PHE A 31 0.89 -10.76 5.04
N LEU A 32 1.23 -10.16 3.90
CA LEU A 32 1.04 -10.73 2.57
C LEU A 32 2.18 -11.70 2.17
N GLY A 33 3.12 -12.01 3.07
CA GLY A 33 4.24 -12.94 2.84
C GLY A 33 5.30 -12.41 1.88
N ARG A 34 5.38 -11.08 1.69
CA ARG A 34 6.24 -10.44 0.66
C ARG A 34 7.43 -9.67 1.22
N ALA A 35 7.51 -9.53 2.53
CA ALA A 35 8.62 -8.86 3.19
C ALA A 35 9.02 -9.63 4.47
N PRO A 36 10.30 -9.62 4.86
CA PRO A 36 10.71 -10.10 6.18
C PRO A 36 10.19 -9.17 7.29
N LEU A 37 10.11 -9.69 8.53
CA LEU A 37 9.75 -8.91 9.72
C LEU A 37 10.77 -7.77 9.89
N PRO A 38 10.35 -6.50 9.82
CA PRO A 38 11.24 -5.39 10.12
C PRO A 38 11.48 -5.32 11.64
N GLY A 39 12.66 -4.82 12.03
CA GLY A 39 12.94 -4.49 13.43
C GLY A 39 11.93 -3.47 13.95
N VAL A 40 11.29 -3.79 15.08
CA VAL A 40 10.21 -3.00 15.71
C VAL A 40 10.65 -1.54 15.90
N GLN A 41 9.87 -0.56 15.39
CA GLN A 41 10.14 0.87 15.62
C GLN A 41 8.89 1.72 15.83
N ALA A 42 8.79 2.30 17.03
CA ALA A 42 7.89 3.35 17.52
C ALA A 42 6.37 3.07 17.47
N GLY A 43 5.67 3.56 18.50
CA GLY A 43 4.32 3.11 18.86
C GLY A 43 3.20 3.52 17.90
N PRO A 44 2.06 2.83 17.98
CA PRO A 44 0.95 2.99 17.03
C PRO A 44 0.34 4.40 17.08
N PRO A 45 -0.12 4.95 15.94
CA PRO A 45 -0.93 6.17 15.94
C PRO A 45 -2.25 5.95 16.70
N ALA A 46 -2.83 7.03 17.25
CA ALA A 46 -4.08 6.98 18.02
C ALA A 46 -5.22 6.30 17.22
N LEU A 47 -5.82 5.27 17.82
CA LEU A 47 -6.67 4.26 17.16
C LEU A 47 -8.19 4.53 17.27
N ASP A 48 -8.59 5.71 17.76
CA ASP A 48 -9.96 5.96 18.24
C ASP A 48 -11.04 5.99 17.15
N THR A 49 -10.69 5.74 15.88
CA THR A 49 -11.63 5.72 14.74
C THR A 49 -11.54 4.45 13.87
N LEU A 50 -10.91 3.37 14.33
CA LEU A 50 -10.68 2.19 13.49
C LEU A 50 -11.95 1.46 13.02
N ASP A 51 -13.01 1.39 13.84
CA ASP A 51 -14.19 0.59 13.48
C ASP A 51 -15.02 1.20 12.35
N SER A 52 -15.21 2.52 12.38
CA SER A 52 -15.92 3.23 11.30
C SER A 52 -15.08 3.22 10.01
N LEU A 53 -13.76 3.37 10.12
CA LEU A 53 -12.83 3.24 9.01
C LEU A 53 -12.84 1.83 8.42
N LEU A 54 -12.88 0.78 9.24
CA LEU A 54 -12.90 -0.61 8.79
C LEU A 54 -14.13 -0.92 7.93
N SER A 55 -15.32 -0.48 8.36
CA SER A 55 -16.56 -0.71 7.61
C SER A 55 -16.54 -0.02 6.25
N LEU A 56 -16.11 1.25 6.20
CA LEU A 56 -15.96 2.01 4.97
C LEU A 56 -14.93 1.35 4.05
N ARG A 57 -13.81 0.92 4.61
CA ARG A 57 -12.72 0.30 3.87
C ARG A 57 -13.14 -1.02 3.23
N ASN A 58 -13.89 -1.86 3.94
CA ASN A 58 -14.47 -3.08 3.36
C ASN A 58 -15.38 -2.76 2.16
N ARG A 59 -16.21 -1.70 2.25
CA ARG A 59 -17.08 -1.29 1.12
C ARG A 59 -16.28 -0.79 -0.09
N ILE A 60 -15.15 -0.10 0.14
CA ILE A 60 -14.25 0.32 -0.94
C ILE A 60 -13.66 -0.91 -1.64
N VAL A 61 -13.17 -1.90 -0.87
CA VAL A 61 -12.63 -3.16 -1.43
C VAL A 61 -13.70 -3.90 -2.24
N SER A 62 -14.93 -3.98 -1.74
CA SER A 62 -16.08 -4.56 -2.44
C SER A 62 -16.38 -3.86 -3.77
N ALA A 63 -16.41 -2.52 -3.77
CA ALA A 63 -16.67 -1.73 -4.96
C ALA A 63 -15.54 -1.87 -6.01
N LEU A 64 -14.28 -1.88 -5.55
CA LEU A 64 -13.11 -2.12 -6.40
C LEU A 64 -13.15 -3.50 -7.04
N LEU A 65 -13.51 -4.54 -6.26
CA LEU A 65 -13.65 -5.89 -6.79
C LEU A 65 -14.67 -5.93 -7.93
N ARG A 66 -15.86 -5.39 -7.67
CA ARG A 66 -16.93 -5.32 -8.66
C ARG A 66 -16.48 -4.58 -9.92
N LYS A 67 -15.80 -3.45 -9.76
CA LYS A 67 -15.25 -2.68 -10.87
C LYS A 67 -14.29 -3.53 -11.71
N MET A 68 -13.29 -4.15 -11.09
CA MET A 68 -12.28 -4.96 -11.79
C MET A 68 -12.89 -6.17 -12.51
N ARG A 69 -13.87 -6.83 -11.90
CA ARG A 69 -14.60 -7.93 -12.56
C ARG A 69 -15.33 -7.42 -13.81
N LEU A 70 -16.06 -6.31 -13.70
CA LEU A 70 -16.79 -5.73 -14.82
C LEU A 70 -15.85 -5.28 -15.96
N GLU A 71 -14.71 -4.68 -15.62
CA GLU A 71 -13.68 -4.28 -16.58
C GLU A 71 -13.04 -5.49 -17.28
N SER A 72 -12.98 -6.64 -16.61
CA SER A 72 -12.49 -7.90 -17.17
C SER A 72 -13.53 -8.64 -18.02
N GLY A 73 -14.79 -8.17 -18.04
CA GLY A 73 -15.88 -8.80 -18.80
C GLY A 73 -16.36 -10.15 -18.25
N ILE A 74 -15.91 -10.55 -17.05
CA ILE A 74 -16.22 -11.85 -16.44
C ILE A 74 -17.53 -11.76 -15.65
N THR A 75 -18.45 -12.71 -15.83
CA THR A 75 -19.69 -12.81 -15.04
C THR A 75 -19.45 -13.41 -13.65
N LEU A 76 -20.40 -13.26 -12.73
CA LEU A 76 -20.31 -13.90 -11.40
C LEU A 76 -20.30 -15.43 -11.51
N ASP A 77 -21.09 -15.98 -12.44
CA ASP A 77 -21.12 -17.42 -12.72
C ASP A 77 -19.78 -17.92 -13.26
N GLU A 78 -19.18 -17.20 -14.21
CA GLU A 78 -17.86 -17.56 -14.72
C GLU A 78 -16.79 -17.47 -13.62
N LEU A 79 -16.79 -16.39 -12.84
CA LEU A 79 -15.83 -16.23 -11.74
C LEU A 79 -15.96 -17.36 -10.72
N SER A 80 -17.19 -17.76 -10.35
CA SER A 80 -17.47 -18.85 -9.40
C SER A 80 -16.95 -20.23 -9.85
N ARG A 81 -16.62 -20.42 -11.13
CA ARG A 81 -16.01 -21.66 -11.63
C ARG A 81 -14.51 -21.68 -11.40
N TYR A 82 -13.88 -20.51 -11.28
CA TYR A 82 -12.45 -20.37 -11.06
C TYR A 82 -12.08 -20.23 -9.58
N VAL A 83 -13.03 -19.78 -8.77
CA VAL A 83 -12.86 -19.64 -7.31
C VAL A 83 -13.90 -20.48 -6.60
N GLU A 84 -13.53 -21.20 -5.53
CA GLU A 84 -14.45 -22.03 -4.72
C GLU A 84 -15.43 -21.16 -3.89
N VAL A 85 -16.21 -20.31 -4.56
CA VAL A 85 -17.13 -19.32 -3.98
C VAL A 85 -18.35 -19.25 -4.88
N SER A 86 -19.55 -19.42 -4.33
CA SER A 86 -20.79 -19.39 -5.13
C SER A 86 -21.07 -17.99 -5.70
N PRO A 87 -21.84 -17.88 -6.80
CA PRO A 87 -22.25 -16.59 -7.36
C PRO A 87 -22.93 -15.67 -6.32
N GLU A 88 -23.75 -16.23 -5.42
CA GLU A 88 -24.43 -15.48 -4.36
C GLU A 88 -23.44 -14.93 -3.33
N GLN A 89 -22.43 -15.72 -2.97
CA GLN A 89 -21.36 -15.26 -2.07
C GLN A 89 -20.52 -14.16 -2.73
N LEU A 90 -20.17 -14.31 -4.01
CA LEU A 90 -19.47 -13.27 -4.77
C LEU A 90 -20.31 -11.98 -4.84
N GLN A 91 -21.62 -12.09 -5.08
CA GLN A 91 -22.52 -10.95 -5.09
C GLN A 91 -22.58 -10.25 -3.72
N ALA A 92 -22.58 -11.01 -2.63
CA ALA A 92 -22.55 -10.47 -1.27
C ALA A 92 -21.21 -9.76 -0.95
N TYR A 93 -20.10 -10.26 -1.52
CA TYR A 93 -18.80 -9.58 -1.47
C TYR A 93 -18.81 -8.27 -2.27
N GLU A 94 -19.30 -8.27 -3.50
CA GLU A 94 -19.34 -7.07 -4.37
C GLU A 94 -20.28 -5.97 -3.87
N THR A 95 -21.30 -6.32 -3.08
CA THR A 95 -22.23 -5.36 -2.46
C THR A 95 -21.75 -4.84 -1.11
N GLY A 96 -20.69 -5.44 -0.55
CA GLY A 96 -20.18 -5.12 0.79
C GLY A 96 -21.09 -5.60 1.92
N GLN A 97 -21.96 -6.58 1.66
CA GLN A 97 -22.76 -7.23 2.70
C GLN A 97 -21.87 -8.01 3.68
N TYR A 98 -20.83 -8.66 3.15
CA TYR A 98 -19.82 -9.33 3.96
C TYR A 98 -18.41 -8.86 3.58
N PRO A 99 -17.51 -8.68 4.57
CA PRO A 99 -16.10 -8.46 4.28
C PRO A 99 -15.51 -9.70 3.60
N ILE A 100 -14.64 -9.47 2.62
CA ILE A 100 -14.02 -10.54 1.83
C ILE A 100 -12.83 -11.09 2.64
N PRO A 101 -12.83 -12.39 3.01
CA PRO A 101 -11.66 -13.00 3.64
C PRO A 101 -10.45 -12.93 2.72
N LEU A 102 -9.26 -12.61 3.25
CA LEU A 102 -8.05 -12.39 2.46
C LEU A 102 -7.74 -13.56 1.48
N PRO A 103 -7.78 -14.84 1.90
CA PRO A 103 -7.49 -15.95 0.98
C PRO A 103 -8.47 -16.01 -0.20
N LYS A 104 -9.75 -15.70 0.03
CA LYS A 104 -10.75 -15.64 -1.04
C LYS A 104 -10.50 -14.47 -1.98
N LEU A 105 -10.12 -13.32 -1.43
CA LEU A 105 -9.75 -12.16 -2.24
C LEU A 105 -8.54 -12.47 -3.12
N GLU A 106 -7.52 -13.15 -2.60
CA GLU A 106 -6.34 -13.57 -3.37
C GLU A 106 -6.71 -14.52 -4.52
N MET A 107 -7.57 -15.51 -4.27
CA MET A 107 -8.07 -16.40 -5.31
C MET A 107 -8.83 -15.65 -6.41
N ILE A 108 -9.66 -14.66 -6.02
CA ILE A 108 -10.38 -13.82 -6.98
C ILE A 108 -9.41 -12.93 -7.77
N CYS A 109 -8.39 -12.35 -7.13
CA CYS A 109 -7.35 -11.58 -7.81
C CYS A 109 -6.62 -12.42 -8.86
N LEU A 110 -6.26 -13.66 -8.53
CA LEU A 110 -5.64 -14.59 -9.47
C LEU A 110 -6.55 -14.89 -10.66
N ALA A 111 -7.84 -15.17 -10.42
CA ALA A 111 -8.80 -15.45 -11.47
C ALA A 111 -9.07 -14.25 -12.40
N LEU A 112 -9.02 -13.03 -11.86
CA LEU A 112 -9.19 -11.78 -12.63
C LEU A 112 -7.88 -11.24 -13.21
N ASN A 113 -6.74 -11.91 -12.97
CA ASN A 113 -5.41 -11.44 -13.36
C ASN A 113 -5.11 -10.01 -12.89
N VAL A 114 -5.51 -9.67 -11.66
CA VAL A 114 -5.24 -8.38 -11.00
C VAL A 114 -4.37 -8.57 -9.77
N SER A 115 -3.73 -7.50 -9.30
CA SER A 115 -2.88 -7.57 -8.12
C SER A 115 -3.69 -7.30 -6.85
N ILE A 116 -3.45 -8.07 -5.78
CA ILE A 116 -3.96 -7.75 -4.44
C ILE A 116 -3.53 -6.34 -3.98
N ARG A 117 -2.45 -5.79 -4.55
CA ARG A 117 -1.97 -4.43 -4.24
C ARG A 117 -2.92 -3.34 -4.75
N ASP A 118 -3.69 -3.62 -5.79
CA ASP A 118 -4.68 -2.69 -6.34
C ASP A 118 -5.84 -2.47 -5.35
N PHE A 119 -5.95 -3.37 -4.36
CA PHE A 119 -6.88 -3.27 -3.26
C PHE A 119 -6.28 -2.67 -2.01
N LEU A 120 -4.99 -2.35 -1.92
CA LEU A 120 -4.40 -1.76 -0.72
C LEU A 120 -4.80 -0.30 -0.54
N ASP A 121 -4.88 0.15 0.71
CA ASP A 121 -5.12 1.55 1.00
C ASP A 121 -3.89 2.37 0.59
N THR A 122 -4.06 3.31 -0.33
CA THR A 122 -2.99 4.21 -0.77
C THR A 122 -3.12 5.61 -0.19
N SER A 123 -4.32 6.02 0.21
CA SER A 123 -4.64 7.44 0.48
C SER A 123 -5.21 7.67 1.88
N GLY A 124 -5.75 6.63 2.49
CA GLY A 124 -6.22 6.61 3.87
C GLY A 124 -5.08 6.46 4.88
N PRO A 125 -5.43 6.35 6.18
CA PRO A 125 -4.44 6.32 7.27
C PRO A 125 -3.42 5.19 7.11
N VAL A 126 -3.85 4.02 6.64
CA VAL A 126 -2.99 2.84 6.47
C VAL A 126 -2.00 3.06 5.32
N GLY A 127 -2.49 3.62 4.21
CA GLY A 127 -1.65 3.93 3.06
C GLY A 127 -0.55 4.94 3.39
N ARG A 128 -0.92 6.03 4.05
CA ARG A 128 0.04 7.06 4.48
C ARG A 128 1.08 6.52 5.47
N TRP A 129 0.64 5.72 6.44
CA TRP A 129 1.54 5.10 7.39
C TRP A 129 2.51 4.13 6.71
N ASN A 130 2.03 3.26 5.81
CA ASN A 130 2.89 2.36 5.03
C ASN A 130 3.89 3.14 4.15
N GLN A 131 3.46 4.24 3.52
CA GLN A 131 4.34 5.08 2.71
C GLN A 131 5.42 5.74 3.57
N GLN A 132 5.05 6.25 4.75
CA GLN A 132 5.99 6.82 5.71
C GLN A 132 7.02 5.79 6.16
N GLN A 133 6.58 4.58 6.53
CA GLN A 133 7.51 3.53 6.97
C GLN A 133 8.49 3.13 5.86
N LYS A 134 8.02 3.04 4.61
CA LYS A 134 8.88 2.78 3.45
C LYS A 134 9.90 3.90 3.24
N ALA A 135 9.50 5.16 3.36
CA ALA A 135 10.40 6.30 3.25
C ALA A 135 11.47 6.30 4.35
N VAL A 136 11.09 5.99 5.59
CA VAL A 136 12.03 5.86 6.71
C VAL A 136 13.01 4.72 6.48
N ASN A 137 12.54 3.53 6.09
CA ASN A 137 13.42 2.41 5.81
C ASN A 137 14.39 2.71 4.65
N ALA A 138 13.89 3.32 3.56
CA ALA A 138 14.74 3.74 2.44
C ALA A 138 15.79 4.77 2.86
N PHE A 139 15.45 5.68 3.78
CA PHE A 139 16.41 6.62 4.35
C PHE A 139 17.49 5.91 5.18
N LEU A 140 17.10 4.93 6.01
CA LEU A 140 18.04 4.15 6.83
C LEU A 140 18.98 3.26 6.01
N GLU A 141 18.60 2.90 4.78
CA GLU A 141 19.44 2.14 3.84
C GLU A 141 20.50 3.02 3.14
N LEU A 142 20.40 4.35 3.20
CA LEU A 142 21.40 5.25 2.60
C LEU A 142 22.76 5.14 3.32
N PRO A 143 23.89 5.45 2.63
CA PRO A 143 25.18 5.57 3.30
C PRO A 143 25.13 6.57 4.47
N PRO A 144 25.88 6.33 5.57
CA PRO A 144 25.80 7.16 6.79
C PRO A 144 26.14 8.63 6.53
N GLU A 145 27.08 8.91 5.63
CA GLU A 145 27.44 10.27 5.22
C GLU A 145 26.26 10.98 4.55
N MET A 146 25.49 10.27 3.71
CA MET A 146 24.31 10.79 3.04
C MET A 146 23.18 11.05 4.04
N GLN A 147 22.96 10.13 4.99
CA GLN A 147 21.98 10.33 6.06
C GLN A 147 22.30 11.59 6.87
N GLN A 148 23.56 11.79 7.24
CA GLN A 148 24.02 12.95 7.99
C GLN A 148 23.92 14.25 7.18
N PHE A 149 24.17 14.21 5.87
CA PHE A 149 24.00 15.36 4.98
C PHE A 149 22.53 15.77 4.90
N ILE A 150 21.62 14.82 4.63
CA ILE A 150 20.18 15.10 4.47
C ILE A 150 19.57 15.60 5.79
N SER A 151 20.03 15.10 6.94
CA SER A 151 19.45 15.43 8.25
C SER A 151 19.75 16.85 8.74
N GLN A 152 20.64 17.59 8.07
CA GLN A 152 21.02 18.95 8.47
C GLN A 152 20.11 19.99 7.80
N PRO A 153 19.39 20.84 8.56
CA PRO A 153 18.51 21.86 7.98
C PRO A 153 19.21 22.86 7.05
N VAL A 154 20.49 23.13 7.30
CA VAL A 154 21.33 24.00 6.45
C VAL A 154 21.49 23.44 5.04
N ASN A 155 21.31 22.13 4.83
CA ASN A 155 21.46 21.50 3.52
C ASN A 155 20.18 21.52 2.67
N LEU A 156 19.06 21.98 3.22
CA LEU A 156 17.78 22.07 2.51
C LEU A 156 17.86 22.82 1.16
N PRO A 157 18.61 23.94 1.02
CA PRO A 157 18.77 24.60 -0.27
C PRO A 157 19.42 23.73 -1.34
N TYR A 158 20.40 22.88 -0.97
CA TYR A 158 21.04 21.95 -1.90
C TYR A 158 20.08 20.85 -2.35
N LEU A 159 19.27 20.32 -1.42
CA LEU A 159 18.25 19.32 -1.73
C LEU A 159 17.17 19.89 -2.66
N ASN A 160 16.69 21.11 -2.40
CA ASN A 160 15.75 21.81 -3.27
C ASN A 160 16.31 22.05 -4.67
N LEU A 161 17.60 22.40 -4.77
CA LEU A 161 18.28 22.55 -6.06
C LEU A 161 18.34 21.21 -6.81
N ALA A 162 18.76 20.14 -6.13
CA ALA A 162 18.81 18.81 -6.71
C ALA A 162 17.42 18.35 -7.22
N GLN A 163 16.36 18.60 -6.44
CA GLN A 163 14.99 18.31 -6.85
C GLN A 163 14.62 19.04 -8.14
N ARG A 164 14.83 20.36 -8.19
CA ARG A 164 14.53 21.17 -9.38
C ARG A 164 15.30 20.69 -10.61
N LEU A 165 16.59 20.35 -10.46
CA LEU A 165 17.40 19.83 -11.55
C LEU A 165 16.86 18.48 -12.07
N SER A 166 16.37 17.60 -11.18
CA SER A 166 15.82 16.30 -11.58
C SER A 166 14.52 16.40 -12.40
N GLU A 167 13.78 17.50 -12.27
CA GLU A 167 12.52 17.75 -13.00
C GLU A 167 12.75 18.43 -14.36
N MET A 168 13.98 18.87 -14.67
CA MET A 168 14.29 19.59 -15.90
C MET A 168 14.49 18.65 -17.09
N SER A 169 14.15 19.13 -18.29
CA SER A 169 14.49 18.42 -19.53
C SER A 169 16.00 18.37 -19.76
N VAL A 170 16.47 17.31 -20.42
CA VAL A 170 17.90 17.09 -20.70
C VAL A 170 18.55 18.30 -21.40
N ASP A 171 17.85 18.93 -22.33
CA ASP A 171 18.37 20.11 -23.04
C ASP A 171 18.53 21.33 -22.13
N ARG A 172 17.60 21.53 -21.18
CA ARG A 172 17.73 22.59 -20.19
C ARG A 172 18.87 22.34 -19.21
N LEU A 173 19.10 21.08 -18.83
CA LEU A 173 20.23 20.71 -17.99
C LEU A 173 21.57 20.96 -18.69
N ARG A 174 21.69 20.64 -19.99
CA ARG A 174 22.90 20.94 -20.78
C ARG A 174 23.20 22.44 -20.84
N ASN A 175 22.19 23.25 -21.13
CA ASN A 175 22.36 24.71 -21.20
C ASN A 175 22.80 25.32 -19.86
N VAL A 176 22.29 24.79 -18.73
CA VAL A 176 22.73 25.21 -17.39
C VAL A 176 24.18 24.79 -17.13
N ALA A 177 24.57 23.58 -17.54
CA ALA A 177 25.94 23.08 -17.41
C ALA A 177 26.94 23.88 -18.26
N GLU A 178 26.60 24.16 -19.52
CA GLU A 178 27.39 24.99 -20.43
C GLU A 178 27.54 26.42 -19.86
N GLY A 179 26.43 27.00 -19.40
CA GLY A 179 26.45 28.30 -18.76
C GLY A 179 27.36 28.35 -17.53
N LEU A 180 27.38 27.32 -16.67
CA LEU A 180 28.28 27.25 -15.50
C LEU A 180 29.75 27.04 -15.88
N LEU A 181 30.03 26.30 -16.96
CA LEU A 181 31.36 26.11 -17.51
C LEU A 181 31.96 27.42 -18.05
N GLU A 182 31.15 28.26 -18.70
CA GLU A 182 31.59 29.56 -19.22
C GLU A 182 31.94 30.58 -18.13
N ILE A 183 31.33 30.50 -16.94
CA ILE A 183 31.63 31.41 -15.81
C ILE A 183 32.82 30.94 -14.97
N THR A 184 33.26 29.68 -15.15
CA THR A 184 34.35 29.07 -14.38
C THR A 184 35.67 28.96 -15.15
N LEU A 185 35.68 29.38 -16.43
CA LEU A 185 36.85 29.54 -17.31
C LEU A 185 37.24 31.02 -17.44
#